data_AF-A0A7C2W824-F1
#
_entry.id   AF-A0A7C2W824-F1
#
_cell.length_a   1.000
_cell.length_b   1.000
_cell.length_c   1.000
_cell.angle_alpha   90.00
_cell.angle_beta   90.00
_cell.angle_gamma   90.00
#
_symmetry.space_group_name_H-M   'P 1'
#
loop_
_entity.id
_entity.type
_entity.pdbx_description
1 polymer ?
#
loop_
_entity_poly.entity_id
_entity_poly.type
_entity_poly.pdbx_seq_one_letter_code
_entity_poly.pdbx_strand_id
1 'polypeptide(L)' 'MSPASGYLRSGKVRDLFAVDADRILLVASDRISAFDVVLPTEIPDKGRVLTGLSRYWFERT' A
#
# COMPACT_ATOMS: atom_id res chain seq x y z
N MET A 1 1.44 -19.04 9.93
CA MET A 1 1.77 -18.21 8.74
C MET A 1 3.13 -17.60 9.01
N SER A 2 4.19 -18.06 8.33
CA SER A 2 5.57 -17.70 8.68
C SER A 2 5.88 -16.24 8.29
N PRO A 3 6.51 -15.42 9.14
CA PRO A 3 6.85 -14.04 8.85
C PRO A 3 8.20 -14.00 8.11
N ALA A 4 8.15 -14.10 6.79
CA ALA A 4 9.26 -13.64 5.96
C ALA A 4 8.68 -13.03 4.69
N SER A 5 7.84 -12.01 4.87
CA SER A 5 7.48 -11.15 3.76
C SER A 5 8.69 -10.27 3.45
N GLY A 6 9.53 -10.70 2.51
CA GLY A 6 10.71 -9.92 2.12
C GLY A 6 10.26 -8.53 1.68
N TYR A 7 10.72 -7.49 2.36
CA TYR A 7 10.48 -6.12 1.92
C TYR A 7 11.05 -5.95 0.51
N LEU A 8 10.24 -5.45 -0.42
CA LEU A 8 10.64 -5.25 -1.80
C LEU A 8 10.94 -3.77 -2.08
N ARG A 9 9.96 -2.90 -1.81
CA ARG A 9 10.04 -1.47 -2.15
C ARG A 9 8.99 -0.67 -1.40
N SER A 10 9.37 0.56 -1.03
CA SER A 10 8.47 1.61 -0.58
C SER A 10 8.29 2.65 -1.68
N GLY A 11 7.04 2.93 -2.04
CA GLY A 11 6.66 4.10 -2.82
C GLY A 11 6.19 5.25 -1.92
N LYS A 12 5.72 6.34 -2.53
CA LYS A 12 5.18 7.50 -1.78
C LYS A 12 4.00 7.12 -0.86
N VAL A 13 3.20 6.15 -1.28
CA VAL A 13 1.95 5.76 -0.58
C VAL A 13 1.87 4.27 -0.27
N ARG A 14 2.53 3.40 -1.04
CA ARG A 14 2.37 1.95 -0.93
C ARG A 14 3.70 1.26 -0.68
N ASP A 15 3.68 0.26 0.19
CA ASP A 15 4.79 -0.64 0.45
C ASP A 15 4.49 -2.02 -0.17
N LEU A 16 5.52 -2.62 -0.74
CA LEU A 16 5.48 -3.92 -1.39
C LEU A 16 6.28 -4.93 -0.59
N PHE A 17 5.67 -6.08 -0.34
CA PHE A 17 6.34 -7.22 0.28
C PHE A 17 6.12 -8.46 -0.58
N ALA A 18 7.14 -9.29 -0.72
CA ALA A 18 6.99 -10.62 -1.31
C ALA A 18 6.17 -11.50 -0.36
N VAL A 19 5.22 -12.26 -0.88
CA VAL A 19 4.54 -13.32 -0.13
C VAL A 19 5.18 -14.67 -0.49
N ASP A 20 5.42 -14.87 -1.79
CA ASP A 20 6.13 -16.00 -2.40
C ASP A 20 6.62 -15.60 -3.80
N ALA A 21 6.90 -16.58 -4.67
CA ALA A 21 7.49 -16.36 -5.99
C ALA A 21 6.55 -15.63 -6.98
N ASP A 22 5.24 -15.77 -6.81
CA ASP A 22 4.24 -15.26 -7.75
C ASP A 22 3.29 -14.23 -7.14
N ARG A 23 3.32 -14.04 -5.82
CA ARG A 23 2.40 -13.12 -5.11
C ARG A 23 3.15 -12.06 -4.32
N ILE A 24 2.57 -10.86 -4.36
CA ILE A 24 3.01 -9.70 -3.59
C ILE A 24 1.89 -9.22 -2.66
N LEU A 25 2.27 -8.72 -1.49
CA LEU A 25 1.42 -7.96 -0.60
C LEU A 25 1.61 -6.47 -0.87
N LEU A 26 0.52 -5.81 -1.25
CA LEU A 26 0.45 -4.37 -1.46
C LEU A 26 -0.19 -3.71 -0.23
N VAL A 27 0.58 -2.93 0.54
CA VAL A 27 0.08 -2.23 1.72
C VAL A 27 -0.03 -0.74 1.41
N ALA A 28 -1.25 -0.19 1.42
CA ALA A 28 -1.47 1.25 1.31
C ALA A 28 -1.33 1.91 2.69
N SER A 29 -0.42 2.87 2.81
CA SER A 29 -0.18 3.64 4.04
C SER A 29 -1.03 4.90 4.11
N ASP A 30 -1.00 5.53 5.29
CA ASP A 30 -1.64 6.82 5.57
C ASP A 30 -0.80 8.02 5.11
N ARG A 31 0.41 7.77 4.59
CA ARG A 31 1.27 8.77 3.94
C ARG A 31 0.60 9.41 2.73
N ILE A 32 0.71 10.73 2.62
CA ILE A 32 0.25 11.50 1.48
C ILE A 32 1.43 12.28 0.89
N SER A 33 1.40 12.50 -0.42
CA SER A 33 2.40 13.31 -1.12
C SER A 33 1.76 14.40 -1.96
N ALA A 34 2.39 15.57 -2.01
CA ALA A 34 2.02 16.68 -2.88
C ALA A 34 3.31 17.34 -3.40
N PHE A 35 3.29 17.85 -4.63
CA PHE A 35 4.47 18.47 -5.28
C PHE A 35 5.74 17.60 -5.17
N ASP A 36 5.59 16.30 -5.43
CA ASP A 36 6.63 15.28 -5.33
C ASP A 36 7.26 15.02 -3.95
N VAL A 37 6.74 15.64 -2.89
CA VAL A 37 7.23 15.46 -1.51
C VAL A 37 6.21 14.66 -0.69
N VAL A 38 6.67 13.69 0.10
CA VAL A 38 5.85 13.02 1.13
C VAL A 38 5.72 13.95 2.32
N LEU A 39 4.49 14.24 2.73
CA LEU A 39 4.23 15.15 3.84
C LEU A 39 4.55 14.49 5.19
N PRO A 40 5.00 15.26 6.20
CA PRO A 40 5.33 14.71 7.52
C PRO A 40 4.10 14.28 8.32
N THR A 41 2.92 14.85 8.01
CA THR A 41 1.66 14.52 8.67
C THR A 41 0.88 13.52 7.82
N GLU A 42 0.49 12.41 8.44
CA GLU A 42 -0.35 11.40 7.81
C GLU A 42 -1.83 11.79 7.81
N ILE A 43 -2.62 11.14 6.95
CA ILE A 43 -4.09 11.20 7.01
C ILE A 43 -4.58 9.88 7.58
N PRO A 44 -5.04 9.84 8.84
CA PRO A 44 -5.51 8.61 9.46
C PRO A 44 -6.55 7.89 8.61
N ASP A 45 -6.48 6.57 8.54
CA ASP A 45 -7.37 5.66 7.81
C ASP A 45 -7.36 5.78 6.27
N LYS A 46 -6.55 6.67 5.68
CA LYS A 46 -6.50 6.84 4.23
C LYS A 46 -6.12 5.54 3.52
N GLY A 47 -5.14 4.80 4.03
CA GLY A 47 -4.70 3.53 3.47
C GLY A 47 -5.83 2.49 3.43
N ARG A 48 -6.64 2.44 4.49
CA ARG A 48 -7.81 1.57 4.59
C ARG A 48 -8.88 1.92 3.56
N VAL A 49 -9.23 3.21 3.44
CA VAL A 49 -10.21 3.70 2.45
C VAL A 49 -9.74 3.42 1.03
N LEU A 50 -8.48 3.73 0.70
CA LEU A 50 -7.91 3.49 -0.63
C LEU A 50 -7.89 2.00 -0.99
N THR A 51 -7.58 1.14 -0.01
CA THR A 51 -7.63 -0.32 -0.20
C THR A 51 -9.04 -0.80 -0.51
N GLY A 52 -10.04 -0.31 0.23
CA GLY A 52 -11.45 -0.64 0.00
C GLY A 52 -11.94 -0.18 -1.38
N LEU A 53 -11.58 1.05 -1.78
CA LEU A 53 -11.94 1.59 -3.09
C LEU A 53 -11.31 0.80 -4.24
N SER A 54 -10.03 0.42 -4.12
CA SER A 54 -9.38 -0.44 -5.10
C SER A 54 -10.06 -1.80 -5.21
N ARG A 55 -10.40 -2.45 -4.08
CA ARG A 55 -11.15 -3.72 -4.08
C ARG A 55 -12.49 -3.60 -4.80
N TYR A 56 -13.27 -2.57 -4.47
CA TYR A 56 -14.57 -2.31 -5.10
C TYR A 56 -14.47 -2.21 -6.64
N TRP A 57 -13.45 -1.53 -7.14
CA TRP A 57 -13.25 -1.36 -8.58
C TRP A 57 -12.66 -2.61 -9.25
N PHE A 58 -11.75 -3.33 -8.60
CA PHE A 58 -11.22 -4.60 -9.11
C PHE A 58 -12.30 -5.67 -9.26
N GLU A 59 -13.37 -5.62 -8.48
CA GLU A 59 -14.53 -6.52 -8.65
C GLU A 59 -15.40 -6.17 -9.87
N ARG A 60 -15.20 -5.00 -10.50
CA ARG A 60 -16.05 -4.43 -11.56
C ARG A 60 -15.35 -4.28 -12.91
N THR A 61 -14.06 -4.57 -12.99
CA THR A 61 -13.23 -4.53 -14.20
C THR A 61 -12.42 -5.80 -14.28
#